data_AF-A0A7L3PBR0-F1
#
_entry.id   AF-A0A7L3PBR0-F1
#
_cell.length_a   1.000
_cell.length_b   1.000
_cell.length_c   1.000
_cell.angle_alpha   90.00
_cell.angle_beta   90.00
_cell.angle_gamma   90.00
#
_symmetry.space_group_name_H-M   'P 1'
#
loop_
_entity.id
_entity.type
_entity.pdbx_description
1 polymer ?
#
loop_
_entity_poly.entity_id
_entity_poly.type
_entity_poly.pdbx_seq_one_letter_code
_entity_poly.pdbx_strand_id
1 'polypeptide(L)'
;NSGFSCDKCDFETNLCKALHEFNLQPGWIKRNGQSGVGPPYSDRNGNESAYFLSLSSEMQSSSATLRTNVFLPTDEEHICQITFHYWVSQMSGTLMVGLQKHSEDTVVNIWQVSGELQSQWKAHTITINSTEKYEV
;
A
#
# COMPACT_ATOMS: atom_id res chain seq x y z
N ASN A 1 18.33 -17.81 -8.85
CA ASN A 1 16.89 -18.08 -8.89
C ASN A 1 16.22 -17.63 -7.62
N SER A 2 15.83 -16.36 -7.57
CA SER A 2 14.99 -15.82 -6.50
C SER A 2 13.80 -15.17 -7.19
N GLY A 3 12.86 -16.02 -7.62
CA GLY A 3 11.52 -15.56 -7.95
C GLY A 3 10.92 -15.05 -6.65
N PHE A 4 10.59 -13.75 -6.60
CA PHE A 4 9.89 -13.20 -5.45
C PHE A 4 8.50 -13.83 -5.41
N SER A 5 8.31 -14.77 -4.49
CA SER A 5 6.98 -15.19 -4.03
C SER A 5 6.20 -13.93 -3.67
N CYS A 6 4.96 -13.82 -4.16
CA CYS A 6 4.01 -12.80 -3.78
C CYS A 6 3.63 -13.01 -2.30
N ASP A 7 4.53 -12.59 -1.41
CA ASP A 7 4.36 -12.78 0.02
C ASP A 7 3.22 -11.88 0.51
N LYS A 8 2.21 -12.50 1.12
CA LYS A 8 1.10 -11.80 1.77
C LYS A 8 1.66 -10.85 2.81
N CYS A 9 1.24 -9.59 2.70
CA CYS A 9 1.59 -8.54 3.63
C CYS A 9 0.38 -8.19 4.51
N ASP A 10 0.39 -8.63 5.77
CA ASP A 10 -0.70 -8.39 6.72
C ASP A 10 -0.33 -7.47 7.87
N PHE A 11 0.93 -7.02 7.96
CA PHE A 11 1.45 -6.10 8.98
C PHE A 11 1.40 -6.60 10.43
N GLU A 12 1.05 -7.86 10.70
CA GLU A 12 0.84 -8.33 12.07
C GLU A 12 2.16 -8.47 12.84
N THR A 13 3.17 -9.06 12.20
CA THR A 13 4.48 -9.30 12.82
C THR A 13 5.46 -8.19 12.47
N ASN A 14 5.79 -8.05 11.19
CA ASN A 14 6.78 -7.11 10.67
C ASN A 14 6.22 -6.27 9.54
N LEU A 15 6.94 -5.20 9.21
CA LEU A 15 6.79 -4.57 7.90
C LEU A 15 7.23 -5.59 6.86
N CYS A 16 6.35 -5.84 5.91
CA CYS A 16 6.46 -6.98 5.01
C CYS A 16 7.74 -6.91 4.21
N LYS A 17 8.33 -8.07 3.86
CA LYS A 17 9.58 -8.13 3.09
C LYS A 17 9.50 -7.38 1.77
N ALA A 18 8.32 -7.31 1.17
CA ALA A 18 8.07 -6.60 -0.07
C ALA A 18 8.21 -5.08 0.09
N LEU A 19 8.15 -4.55 1.32
CA LEU A 19 8.33 -3.14 1.63
C LEU A 19 9.75 -2.97 2.17
N HIS A 20 10.48 -2.03 1.60
CA HIS A 20 11.82 -1.73 2.10
C HIS A 20 11.69 -1.03 3.47
N GLU A 21 12.34 -1.55 4.51
CA GLU A 21 12.25 -1.01 5.88
C GLU A 21 12.63 0.48 5.96
N PHE A 22 13.50 0.95 5.05
CA PHE A 22 13.90 2.35 4.95
C PHE A 22 13.00 3.22 4.05
N ASN A 23 11.98 2.65 3.39
CA ASN A 23 11.07 3.37 2.48
C ASN A 23 9.76 3.82 3.13
N LEU A 24 9.58 3.60 4.43
CA LEU A 24 8.56 4.32 5.18
C LEU A 24 9.00 5.78 5.31
N GLN A 25 8.60 6.60 4.35
CA GLN A 25 8.63 8.06 4.51
C GLN A 25 7.90 8.42 5.82
N PRO A 26 8.33 9.47 6.55
CA PRO A 26 7.64 9.90 7.76
C PRO A 26 6.18 10.19 7.43
N GLY A 27 5.26 9.39 7.97
CA GLY A 27 3.83 9.55 7.72
C GLY A 27 2.99 8.28 7.81
N TRP A 28 3.51 7.12 7.40
CA TRP A 28 2.80 5.85 7.60
C TRP A 28 3.13 5.26 8.97
N ILE A 29 2.11 4.90 9.74
CA ILE A 29 2.25 4.28 11.06
C ILE A 29 1.51 2.95 11.10
N LYS A 30 2.12 1.96 11.76
CA LYS A 30 1.45 0.70 12.12
C LYS A 30 0.60 0.96 13.37
N ARG A 31 -0.71 0.77 13.25
CA ARG A 31 -1.67 0.88 14.36
C ARG A 31 -2.74 -0.20 14.27
N ASN A 32 -3.59 -0.27 15.28
CA ASN A 32 -4.79 -1.09 15.28
C ASN A 32 -6.01 -0.24 15.65
N GLY A 33 -7.17 -0.87 15.72
CA GLY A 33 -8.44 -0.22 16.05
C GLY A 33 -8.52 0.34 17.46
N GLN A 34 -7.76 -0.25 18.38
CA GLN A 34 -7.72 0.10 19.80
C GLN A 34 -6.81 1.29 20.11
N SER A 35 -6.08 1.82 19.12
CA SER A 35 -5.12 2.90 19.32
C SER A 35 -5.76 4.26 19.63
N GLY A 36 -7.10 4.39 19.51
CA GLY A 36 -7.82 5.64 19.74
C GLY A 36 -7.63 6.70 18.65
N VAL A 37 -6.94 6.37 17.55
CA VAL A 37 -6.61 7.30 16.45
C VAL A 37 -7.68 7.19 15.35
N GLY A 38 -8.90 7.66 15.65
CA GLY A 38 -10.01 7.74 14.69
C GLY A 38 -10.35 6.43 13.93
N PRO A 39 -11.31 6.47 13.01
CA PRO A 39 -11.60 5.32 12.15
C PRO A 39 -10.44 5.04 11.16
N PRO A 40 -10.26 3.79 10.69
CA PRO A 40 -11.01 2.61 11.10
C PRO A 40 -10.66 2.11 12.52
N TYR A 41 -11.65 1.52 13.19
CA TYR A 41 -11.57 0.96 14.54
C TYR A 41 -11.38 -0.57 14.54
N SER A 42 -11.19 -1.18 13.36
CA SER A 42 -10.89 -2.59 13.18
C SER A 42 -10.27 -2.83 11.81
N ASP A 43 -9.60 -3.96 11.64
CA ASP A 43 -9.13 -4.41 10.33
C ASP A 43 -10.29 -4.76 9.38
N ARG A 44 -9.94 -5.19 8.16
CA ARG A 44 -10.92 -5.61 7.15
C ARG A 44 -11.84 -6.76 7.61
N ASN A 45 -11.39 -7.58 8.57
CA ASN A 45 -12.17 -8.71 9.08
C ASN A 45 -12.94 -8.37 10.35
N GLY A 46 -12.88 -7.13 10.84
CA GLY A 46 -13.57 -6.68 12.05
C GLY A 46 -12.79 -6.95 13.35
N ASN A 47 -11.51 -7.31 13.26
CA ASN A 47 -10.63 -7.47 14.42
C ASN A 47 -10.03 -6.13 14.85
N GLU A 48 -10.35 -5.68 16.06
CA GLU A 48 -9.89 -4.40 16.62
C GLU A 48 -8.42 -4.41 17.04
N SER A 49 -7.86 -5.59 17.31
CA SER A 49 -6.47 -5.75 17.77
C SER A 49 -5.49 -6.04 16.62
N ALA A 50 -6.00 -6.42 15.44
CA ALA A 50 -5.20 -6.63 14.25
C ALA A 50 -4.60 -5.31 13.73
N TYR A 51 -3.40 -5.40 13.16
CA TYR A 51 -2.62 -4.24 12.75
C TYR A 51 -2.83 -3.91 11.28
N PHE A 52 -2.80 -2.62 10.99
CA PHE A 52 -2.83 -2.07 9.64
C PHE A 52 -2.01 -0.77 9.59
N LEU A 53 -1.71 -0.32 8.38
CA LEU A 53 -1.06 0.97 8.18
C LEU A 53 -2.10 2.08 8.09
N SER A 54 -1.80 3.23 8.71
CA SER A 54 -2.56 4.46 8.56
C SER A 54 -1.64 5.67 8.45
N LEU A 55 -2.17 6.79 7.97
CA LEU A 55 -1.46 8.06 8.01
C LEU A 55 -1.40 8.60 9.45
N SER A 56 -0.24 9.12 9.82
CA SER A 56 0.00 9.80 11.10
C SER A 56 -0.64 11.17 11.10
N SER A 57 -1.35 11.50 12.18
CA SER A 57 -1.88 12.85 12.42
C SER A 57 -0.78 13.88 12.68
N GLU A 58 0.42 13.45 13.03
CA GLU A 58 1.56 14.32 13.36
C GLU A 58 2.43 14.62 12.12
N MET A 59 2.01 14.17 10.94
CA MET A 59 2.75 14.37 9.71
C MET A 59 2.78 15.85 9.31
N GLN A 60 3.98 16.41 9.15
CA GLN A 60 4.19 17.78 8.67
C GLN A 60 4.22 17.88 7.14
N SER A 61 4.48 16.76 6.46
CA SER A 61 4.45 16.66 5.00
C SER A 61 3.01 16.70 4.47
N SER A 62 2.83 17.05 3.19
CA SER A 62 1.55 16.95 2.49
C SER A 62 1.24 15.54 1.99
N SER A 63 2.24 14.66 1.91
CA SER A 63 2.10 13.28 1.43
C SER A 63 3.07 12.31 2.14
N ALA A 64 2.66 11.05 2.24
CA ALA A 64 3.51 9.94 2.65
C ALA A 64 3.48 8.84 1.58
N THR A 65 4.66 8.33 1.25
CA THR A 65 4.81 7.27 0.24
C THR A 65 5.28 5.99 0.92
N LEU A 66 4.67 4.88 0.51
CA LEU A 66 5.15 3.53 0.77
C LEU A 66 5.60 2.97 -0.58
N ARG A 67 6.76 2.31 -0.61
CA ARG A 67 7.36 1.79 -1.84
C ARG A 67 7.80 0.35 -1.66
N THR A 68 7.49 -0.49 -2.63
CA THR A 68 7.95 -1.88 -2.65
C THR A 68 9.45 -1.99 -2.93
N ASN A 69 10.00 -3.19 -2.80
CA ASN A 69 11.23 -3.57 -3.47
C ASN A 69 11.00 -3.67 -4.99
N VAL A 70 12.11 -3.68 -5.73
CA VAL A 70 12.12 -3.88 -7.18
C VAL A 70 11.61 -5.28 -7.56
N PHE A 71 10.53 -5.31 -8.34
CA PHE A 71 10.00 -6.49 -9.01
C PHE A 71 10.69 -6.73 -10.37
N LEU A 72 10.66 -7.98 -10.82
CA LEU A 72 11.14 -8.38 -12.14
C LEU A 72 10.06 -8.09 -13.21
N PRO A 73 10.46 -7.97 -14.50
CA PRO A 73 9.50 -7.82 -15.60
C PRO A 73 8.41 -8.90 -15.59
N THR A 74 7.23 -8.53 -16.09
CA THR A 74 6.10 -9.43 -16.31
C THR A 74 6.04 -9.87 -17.77
N ASP A 75 5.48 -11.04 -18.03
CA ASP A 75 5.15 -11.55 -19.36
C ASP A 75 3.89 -12.42 -19.32
N GLU A 76 3.55 -13.11 -20.41
CA GLU A 76 2.35 -13.97 -20.49
C GLU A 76 2.37 -15.13 -19.49
N GLU A 77 3.55 -15.60 -19.09
CA GLU A 77 3.73 -16.67 -18.10
C GLU A 77 3.93 -16.12 -16.67
N HIS A 78 4.36 -14.86 -16.55
CA HIS A 78 4.68 -14.19 -15.29
C HIS A 78 3.80 -12.95 -15.06
N ILE A 79 2.53 -13.19 -14.75
CA ILE A 79 1.56 -12.12 -14.43
C ILE A 79 1.77 -11.63 -12.99
N CYS A 80 1.86 -10.32 -12.80
CA CYS A 80 1.87 -9.71 -11.46
C CYS A 80 0.52 -9.05 -11.15
N GLN A 81 -0.12 -9.51 -10.07
CA GLN A 81 -1.33 -8.89 -9.53
C GLN A 81 -1.11 -8.45 -8.09
N ILE A 82 -1.38 -7.18 -7.82
CA ILE A 82 -1.30 -6.60 -6.47
C ILE A 82 -2.71 -6.37 -5.99
N THR A 83 -3.10 -7.11 -4.96
CA THR A 83 -4.36 -6.90 -4.25
C THR A 83 -4.08 -6.24 -2.92
N PHE A 84 -4.71 -5.09 -2.68
CA PHE A 84 -4.60 -4.36 -1.43
C PHE A 84 -5.98 -4.02 -0.87
N HIS A 85 -6.02 -3.89 0.44
CA HIS A 85 -7.21 -3.49 1.18
C HIS A 85 -7.00 -2.10 1.74
N TYR A 86 -7.96 -1.21 1.48
CA TYR A 86 -7.85 0.19 1.87
C TYR A 86 -9.13 0.70 2.53
N TRP A 87 -8.95 1.72 3.36
CA TRP A 87 -10.01 2.48 3.98
C TRP A 87 -9.78 3.96 3.69
N VAL A 88 -10.70 4.58 2.96
CA VAL A 88 -10.70 6.02 2.65
C VAL A 88 -12.06 6.57 3.07
N SER A 89 -12.04 7.72 3.72
CA SER A 89 -13.23 8.45 4.19
C SER A 89 -13.34 9.81 3.50
N GLN A 90 -14.44 10.53 3.72
CA GLN A 90 -14.58 11.90 3.23
C GLN A 90 -13.50 12.86 3.76
N MET A 91 -13.00 12.60 4.97
CA MET A 91 -11.94 13.41 5.59
C MET A 91 -10.53 12.96 5.19
N SER A 92 -10.42 11.85 4.45
CA SER A 92 -9.14 11.35 3.98
C SER A 92 -8.65 12.16 2.78
N GLY A 93 -7.34 12.24 2.62
CA GLY A 93 -6.72 12.71 1.38
C GLY A 93 -6.92 11.72 0.22
N THR A 94 -6.13 11.91 -0.84
CA THR A 94 -6.10 10.98 -1.98
C THR A 94 -5.14 9.83 -1.68
N LEU A 95 -5.60 8.59 -1.85
CA LEU A 95 -4.74 7.43 -1.92
C LEU A 95 -4.43 7.13 -3.40
N MET A 96 -3.15 7.01 -3.74
CA MET A 96 -2.68 6.75 -5.09
C MET A 96 -1.73 5.55 -5.09
N VAL A 97 -1.80 4.75 -6.15
CA VAL A 97 -0.82 3.71 -6.47
C VAL A 97 -0.04 4.18 -7.69
N GLY A 98 1.27 4.29 -7.51
CA GLY A 98 2.22 4.63 -8.55
C GLY A 98 2.89 3.40 -9.12
N LEU A 99 3.40 3.49 -10.34
CA LEU A 99 4.32 2.54 -10.93
C LEU A 99 5.55 3.30 -11.39
N GLN A 100 6.72 2.89 -10.91
CA GLN A 100 7.99 3.40 -11.40
C GLN A 100 8.79 2.29 -12.04
N LYS A 101 9.08 2.40 -13.34
CA LYS A 101 10.01 1.49 -14.01
C LYS A 101 11.44 1.90 -13.68
N HIS A 102 12.34 0.94 -13.57
CA HIS A 102 13.73 1.18 -13.18
C HIS A 102 14.53 2.00 -14.22
N SER A 103 14.09 2.02 -15.48
CA SER A 103 14.67 2.84 -16.55
C SER A 103 14.20 4.30 -16.51
N GLU A 104 13.18 4.61 -15.71
CA GLU A 104 12.48 5.90 -15.67
C GLU A 104 12.52 6.48 -14.24
N ASP A 105 12.85 7.77 -14.12
CA ASP A 105 12.77 8.46 -12.83
C ASP A 105 11.34 8.94 -12.51
N THR A 106 10.39 8.72 -13.41
CA THR A 106 9.01 9.18 -13.29
C THR A 106 8.10 8.11 -12.69
N VAL A 107 7.34 8.48 -11.67
CA VAL A 107 6.25 7.66 -11.14
C VAL A 107 4.99 7.92 -11.96
N VAL A 108 4.44 6.88 -12.57
CA VAL A 108 3.16 6.93 -13.30
C VAL A 108 2.04 6.53 -12.37
N ASN A 109 1.00 7.36 -12.25
CA ASN A 109 -0.21 7.00 -11.51
C ASN A 109 -1.00 5.93 -12.30
N ILE A 110 -1.19 4.77 -11.69
CA ILE A 110 -1.93 3.64 -12.28
C ILE A 110 -3.28 3.41 -11.61
N TRP A 111 -3.51 3.97 -10.42
CA TRP A 111 -4.79 3.94 -9.73
C TRP A 111 -4.85 4.99 -8.62
N GLN A 112 -6.03 5.57 -8.39
CA GLN A 112 -6.25 6.47 -7.25
C GLN A 112 -7.70 6.47 -6.77
N VAL A 113 -7.89 6.91 -5.52
CA VAL A 113 -9.20 7.16 -4.91
C VAL A 113 -9.12 8.35 -3.95
N SER A 114 -10.19 9.13 -3.87
CA SER A 114 -10.31 10.26 -2.93
C SER A 114 -11.75 10.39 -2.43
N GLY A 115 -11.91 10.92 -1.21
CA GLY A 115 -13.19 11.46 -0.72
C GLY A 115 -14.40 10.52 -0.85
N GLU A 116 -14.35 9.35 -0.22
CA GLU A 116 -15.42 8.35 -0.31
C GLU A 116 -16.54 8.60 0.70
N LEU A 117 -17.79 8.62 0.22
CA LEU A 117 -18.98 8.85 1.07
C LEU A 117 -19.16 7.75 2.12
N GLN A 118 -18.87 6.51 1.75
CA GLN A 118 -18.97 5.35 2.64
C GLN A 118 -17.56 4.94 3.11
N SER A 119 -17.31 5.11 4.40
CA SER A 119 -16.08 4.66 5.05
C SER A 119 -16.21 3.18 5.36
N GLN A 120 -15.69 2.33 4.48
CA GLN A 120 -15.61 0.88 4.66
C GLN A 120 -14.33 0.32 4.02
N TRP A 121 -13.90 -0.85 4.49
CA TRP A 121 -12.76 -1.55 3.90
C TRP A 121 -13.12 -2.02 2.49
N LYS A 122 -12.35 -1.60 1.49
CA LYS A 122 -12.49 -2.03 0.10
C LYS A 122 -11.27 -2.84 -0.34
N ALA A 123 -11.45 -3.73 -1.31
CA ALA A 123 -10.36 -4.37 -2.03
C ALA A 123 -10.20 -3.73 -3.40
N HIS A 124 -8.97 -3.57 -3.84
CA HIS A 124 -8.66 -3.36 -5.24
C HIS A 124 -7.53 -4.26 -5.69
N THR A 125 -7.61 -4.74 -6.92
CA THR A 125 -6.60 -5.58 -7.55
C THR A 125 -6.12 -4.88 -8.81
N ILE A 126 -4.82 -4.62 -8.87
CA ILE A 126 -4.17 -4.04 -10.05
C ILE A 126 -3.34 -5.14 -10.71
N THR A 127 -3.48 -5.29 -12.02
CA THR A 127 -2.57 -6.12 -12.82
C THR A 127 -1.48 -5.22 -13.38
N ILE A 128 -0.22 -5.54 -13.07
CA ILE A 128 0.94 -4.80 -13.57
C ILE A 128 1.45 -5.46 -14.83
N ASN A 129 1.68 -4.66 -15.85
CA ASN A 129 2.32 -5.07 -17.10
C ASN A 129 3.54 -4.19 -17.31
N SER A 130 4.73 -4.76 -17.13
CA SER A 130 6.01 -4.07 -17.33
C SER A 130 7.03 -4.99 -17.97
N THR A 131 7.62 -4.56 -19.08
CA THR A 131 8.72 -5.27 -19.76
C THR A 131 10.08 -5.04 -19.10
N GLU A 132 10.13 -4.20 -18.07
CA GLU A 132 11.33 -3.85 -17.31
C GLU A 132 11.09 -4.03 -15.81
N LYS A 133 12.18 -4.02 -15.02
CA LYS A 133 12.07 -4.02 -13.56
C LYS A 133 11.29 -2.80 -13.07
N TYR A 134 10.50 -2.94 -12.02
CA TYR A 134 9.61 -1.87 -11.54
C TYR A 134 9.39 -1.92 -10.03
N GLU A 135 8.93 -0.81 -9.47
CA GLU A 135 8.48 -0.67 -8.09
C GLU A 135 7.08 -0.03 -8.07
N VAL A 136 6.32 -0.35 -7.02
CA VAL A 136 4.96 0.13 -6.78
C VAL A 136 4.90 0.95 -5.49
#